data_AF-A0A354B0E6-F1
#
_entry.id   AF-A0A354B0E6-F1
#
_cell.length_a   1.000
_cell.length_b   1.000
_cell.length_c   1.000
_cell.angle_alpha   90.00
_cell.angle_beta   90.00
_cell.angle_gamma   90.00
#
_symmetry.space_group_name_H-M   'P 1'
#
loop_
_entity.id
_entity.type
_entity.pdbx_description
1 polymer ?
#
loop_
_entity_poly.entity_id
_entity_poly.type
_entity_poly.pdbx_seq_one_letter_code
_entity_poly.pdbx_strand_id
1 'polypeptide(L)'
;MLDLAPCVACDLNCLEPVGSLNCSYCNTSDRMVILRCLGPDQFFLERVVFPFEQLSFVCPTNSEVELWSHCLGGPELVERLAASQIVCNC
;
A
#
# COMPACT_ATOMS: atom_id res chain seq x y z
N MET A 1 -20.68 -19.04 -10.81
CA MET A 1 -20.92 -19.43 -9.40
C MET A 1 -19.62 -20.06 -8.93
N LEU A 2 -18.74 -19.36 -8.25
CA LEU A 2 -18.98 -18.36 -7.21
C LEU A 2 -18.61 -16.92 -7.61
N ASP A 3 -19.40 -16.01 -7.04
CA ASP A 3 -19.40 -14.57 -7.12
C ASP A 3 -18.03 -13.89 -7.02
N LEU A 4 -17.78 -12.98 -7.97
CA LEU A 4 -16.98 -11.79 -7.72
C LEU A 4 -17.71 -10.97 -6.67
N ALA A 5 -17.23 -10.99 -5.42
CA ALA A 5 -17.74 -10.10 -4.40
C ALA A 5 -17.57 -8.65 -4.90
N PRO A 6 -18.66 -7.86 -4.99
CA PRO A 6 -18.54 -6.44 -5.27
C PRO A 6 -17.77 -5.79 -4.12
N CYS A 7 -17.00 -4.76 -4.43
CA CYS A 7 -16.31 -3.90 -3.47
C CYS A 7 -17.34 -3.26 -2.51
N VAL A 8 -17.79 -4.00 -1.49
CA VAL A 8 -18.73 -3.51 -0.48
C VAL A 8 -17.92 -2.81 0.60
N ALA A 9 -17.73 -1.50 0.42
CA ALA A 9 -17.76 -0.47 1.48
C ALA A 9 -17.35 0.90 0.92
N CYS A 10 -18.15 1.46 0.02
CA CYS A 10 -18.12 2.89 -0.29
C CYS A 10 -19.39 3.55 0.30
N ASP A 11 -19.58 3.43 1.62
CA ASP A 11 -20.67 4.11 2.32
C ASP A 11 -20.16 4.94 3.51
N LEU A 12 -20.36 6.26 3.39
CA LEU A 12 -20.51 7.24 4.48
C LEU A 12 -19.35 7.39 5.49
N ASN A 13 -18.20 7.92 5.08
CA ASN A 13 -17.40 8.94 5.81
C ASN A 13 -15.98 9.09 5.23
N CYS A 14 -15.81 9.69 4.05
CA CYS A 14 -14.51 10.29 3.71
C CYS A 14 -14.33 11.63 4.47
N LEU A 15 -14.59 11.63 5.78
CA LEU A 15 -14.14 12.64 6.73
C LEU A 15 -12.80 12.17 7.30
N GLU A 16 -11.83 11.95 6.40
CA GLU A 16 -10.45 11.73 6.78
C GLU A 16 -9.88 13.08 7.29
N PRO A 17 -8.99 13.08 8.31
CA PRO A 17 -8.31 14.30 8.73
C PRO A 17 -7.65 14.93 7.50
N VAL A 18 -7.84 16.23 7.31
CA VAL A 18 -7.29 17.00 6.17
C VAL A 18 -5.79 16.67 6.04
N GLY A 19 -5.43 15.79 5.11
CA GLY A 19 -4.05 15.35 4.87
C GLY A 19 -3.74 13.83 4.93
N SER A 20 -4.70 12.91 4.98
CA SER A 20 -4.46 11.45 4.85
C SER A 20 -5.10 10.81 3.59
N LEU A 21 -4.57 9.66 3.17
CA LEU A 21 -5.01 8.84 2.05
C LEU A 21 -5.22 7.38 2.51
N ASN A 22 -6.31 6.78 2.05
CA ASN A 22 -6.54 5.34 2.12
C ASN A 22 -5.87 4.67 0.91
N CYS A 23 -4.79 3.94 1.14
CA CYS A 23 -3.99 3.29 0.12
C CYS A 23 -4.17 1.77 0.14
N SER A 24 -4.01 1.13 -1.02
CA SER A 24 -4.03 -0.33 -1.18
C SER A 24 -2.94 -0.77 -2.15
N TYR A 25 -2.12 -1.73 -1.74
CA TYR A 25 -1.09 -2.35 -2.59
C TYR A 25 -1.35 -3.84 -2.73
N CYS A 26 -1.38 -4.34 -3.95
CA CYS A 26 -1.49 -5.76 -4.26
C CYS A 26 -0.16 -6.28 -4.79
N ASN A 27 0.45 -7.24 -4.10
CA ASN A 27 1.64 -7.91 -4.61
C ASN A 27 1.24 -8.93 -5.67
N THR A 28 1.42 -8.59 -6.95
CA THR A 28 1.08 -9.49 -8.07
C THR A 28 2.19 -10.48 -8.42
N SER A 29 3.32 -10.45 -7.71
CA SER A 29 4.46 -11.33 -7.94
C SER A 29 4.37 -12.62 -7.11
N ASP A 30 5.17 -13.63 -7.50
CA ASP A 30 5.37 -14.88 -6.76
C ASP A 30 6.42 -14.76 -5.63
N ARG A 31 6.90 -13.55 -5.35
CA ARG A 31 7.93 -13.26 -4.34
C ARG A 31 7.38 -12.36 -3.24
N MET A 32 7.93 -12.50 -2.04
CA MET A 32 7.64 -11.55 -0.97
C MET A 32 8.30 -10.20 -1.25
N VAL A 33 7.61 -9.12 -0.89
CA VAL A 33 8.15 -7.76 -0.91
C VAL A 33 7.97 -7.11 0.45
N ILE A 34 8.80 -6.13 0.76
CA ILE A 34 8.69 -5.28 1.94
C ILE A 34 8.19 -3.93 1.44
N LEU A 35 6.97 -3.56 1.84
CA LEU A 35 6.40 -2.24 1.61
C LEU A 35 6.83 -1.32 2.76
N ARG A 36 7.44 -0.19 2.41
CA ARG A 36 7.76 0.90 3.33
C ARG A 36 6.99 2.14 2.92
N CYS A 37 6.20 2.71 3.81
CA CYS A 37 5.61 4.03 3.61
C CYS A 37 6.34 5.05 4.47
N LEU A 38 6.87 6.08 3.82
CA LEU A 38 7.63 7.20 4.36
C LEU A 38 6.75 8.45 4.25
N GLY A 39 6.10 8.82 5.33
CA GLY A 39 5.30 10.04 5.37
C GLY A 39 6.11 11.25 5.87
N PRO A 40 5.56 12.47 5.69
CA PRO A 40 6.15 13.68 6.24
C PRO A 40 6.24 13.60 7.78
N ASP A 41 7.24 14.27 8.34
CA ASP A 41 7.34 14.56 9.78
C ASP A 41 7.22 13.35 10.73
N GLN A 42 7.76 12.18 10.33
CA GLN A 42 7.98 10.95 11.12
C GLN A 42 6.98 9.80 10.93
N PHE A 43 6.04 9.86 9.99
CA PHE A 43 5.22 8.68 9.69
C PHE A 43 6.08 7.60 8.99
N PHE A 44 6.14 6.41 9.59
CA PHE A 44 6.86 5.27 9.03
C PHE A 44 6.02 4.00 9.20
N LEU A 45 5.71 3.33 8.08
CA LEU A 45 5.11 2.00 8.07
C LEU A 45 6.07 1.07 7.33
N GLU A 46 6.37 -0.10 7.90
CA GLU A 46 7.08 -1.17 7.21
C GLU A 46 6.30 -2.48 7.39
N ARG A 47 5.97 -3.15 6.29
CA ARG A 47 5.26 -4.44 6.30
C ARG A 47 5.75 -5.35 5.19
N VAL A 48 5.83 -6.65 5.50
CA VAL A 48 5.99 -7.70 4.49
C VAL A 48 4.64 -7.93 3.82
N VAL A 49 4.65 -8.03 2.49
CA VAL A 49 3.50 -8.38 1.66
C VAL A 49 3.85 -9.68 0.92
N PHE A 50 3.12 -10.74 1.25
CA PHE A 50 3.30 -12.06 0.65
C PHE A 50 2.89 -12.10 -0.82
N PRO A 51 3.33 -13.12 -1.58
CA PRO A 51 2.83 -13.35 -2.93
C PRO A 51 1.30 -13.33 -2.98
N PHE A 52 0.74 -12.53 -3.89
CA PHE A 52 -0.71 -12.39 -4.12
C PHE A 52 -1.52 -11.85 -2.93
N GLU A 53 -0.85 -11.27 -1.93
CA GLU A 53 -1.50 -10.57 -0.82
C GLU A 53 -1.86 -9.12 -1.20
N GLN A 54 -2.97 -8.63 -0.65
CA GLN A 54 -3.35 -7.23 -0.69
C GLN A 54 -3.19 -6.60 0.71
N LEU A 55 -2.47 -5.48 0.78
CA LEU A 55 -2.28 -4.69 1.98
C LEU A 55 -3.00 -3.34 1.84
N SER A 56 -3.94 -3.07 2.76
CA SER A 56 -4.59 -1.77 2.90
C SER A 56 -4.01 -1.01 4.09
N PHE A 57 -3.77 0.30 3.92
CA PHE A 57 -3.22 1.15 4.98
C PHE A 57 -3.59 2.62 4.78
N VAL A 58 -3.49 3.41 5.86
CA VAL A 58 -3.70 4.87 5.82
C VAL A 58 -2.37 5.56 5.99
N CYS A 59 -2.08 6.56 5.17
CA CYS A 59 -0.86 7.36 5.28
C CYS A 59 -1.12 8.83 4.93
N PRO A 60 -0.25 9.77 5.31
CA PRO A 60 -0.38 11.17 4.89
C PRO A 60 -0.33 11.36 3.36
N THR A 61 -0.96 12.42 2.83
CA THR A 61 -1.07 12.68 1.37
C THR A 61 0.27 12.83 0.65
N ASN A 62 1.31 13.33 1.34
CA ASN A 62 2.65 13.52 0.78
C ASN A 62 3.60 12.35 1.08
N SER A 63 3.06 11.16 1.35
CA SER A 63 3.89 9.99 1.64
C SER A 63 4.44 9.34 0.37
N GLU A 64 5.64 8.79 0.48
CA GLU A 64 6.27 7.96 -0.52
C GLU A 64 6.21 6.49 -0.07
N VAL A 65 6.01 5.58 -1.02
CA VAL A 65 5.95 4.15 -0.80
C VAL A 65 7.06 3.49 -1.56
N GLU A 66 7.94 2.79 -0.85
CA GLU A 66 9.01 2.01 -1.42
C GLU A 66 8.69 0.51 -1.34
N LEU A 67 8.93 -0.20 -2.42
CA LEU A 67 8.83 -1.65 -2.49
C LEU A 67 10.24 -2.24 -2.55
N TRP A 68 10.56 -3.10 -1.59
CA TRP A 68 11.86 -3.72 -1.49
C TRP A 68 11.73 -5.24 -1.65
N SER A 69 12.55 -5.83 -2.52
CA SER A 69 12.63 -7.28 -2.63
C SER A 69 13.71 -7.80 -1.69
N HIS A 70 13.56 -9.06 -1.29
CA HIS A 70 14.65 -9.80 -0.66
C HIS A 70 15.29 -10.73 -1.69
N CYS A 71 16.45 -10.33 -2.21
CA CYS A 71 17.29 -11.16 -3.08
C CYS A 71 18.42 -11.83 -2.28
N LEU A 72 19.05 -12.85 -2.85
CA LEU A 72 20.22 -13.53 -2.27
C LEU A 72 21.41 -12.57 -2.04
N GLY A 73 21.42 -11.41 -2.71
CA GLY A 73 22.41 -10.34 -2.55
C GLY A 73 22.05 -9.28 -1.50
N GLY A 74 20.93 -9.41 -0.80
CA GLY A 74 20.42 -8.42 0.15
C GLY A 74 19.12 -7.74 -0.30
N PRO A 75 18.65 -6.73 0.46
CA PRO A 75 17.47 -5.97 0.10
C PRO A 75 17.73 -5.07 -1.11
N GLU A 76 16.85 -5.15 -2.10
CA GLU A 76 16.93 -4.35 -3.33
C GLU A 76 15.65 -3.53 -3.49
N LEU A 77 15.81 -2.22 -3.74
CA LEU A 77 14.68 -1.35 -4.02
C LEU A 77 14.14 -1.68 -5.42
N VAL A 78 12.90 -2.15 -5.47
CA VAL A 78 12.20 -2.52 -6.70
C VAL A 78 11.55 -1.30 -7.32
N GLU A 79 10.82 -0.53 -6.52
CA GLU A 79 9.99 0.57 -7.02
C GLU A 79 9.74 1.63 -5.94
N ARG A 80 9.49 2.86 -6.40
CA ARG A 80 9.00 3.98 -5.60
C ARG A 80 7.70 4.50 -6.19
N LEU A 81 6.70 4.66 -5.33
CA LEU A 81 5.36 5.10 -5.67
C LEU A 81 4.98 6.26 -4.76
N ALA A 82 4.39 7.32 -5.30
CA ALA A 82 3.68 8.27 -4.46
C ALA A 82 2.42 7.60 -3.89
N ALA A 83 2.08 7.90 -2.63
CA ALA A 83 0.87 7.36 -2.00
C ALA A 83 -0.41 7.66 -2.82
N SER A 84 -0.43 8.78 -3.54
CA SER A 84 -1.50 9.17 -4.46
C SER A 84 -1.70 8.23 -5.66
N GLN A 85 -0.70 7.42 -6.02
CA GLN A 85 -0.79 6.47 -7.14
C GLN A 85 -1.45 5.14 -6.76
N ILE A 86 -1.50 4.84 -5.46
CA ILE A 86 -2.04 3.58 -4.92
C ILE A 86 -3.23 3.84 -3.99
N VAL A 87 -3.92 4.96 -4.21
CA VAL A 87 -5.17 5.27 -3.50
C VAL A 87 -6.18 4.19 -3.81
N CYS A 88 -6.84 3.69 -2.77
CA CYS A 88 -7.96 2.79 -2.92
C CYS A 88 -9.15 3.60 -3.48
N ASN A 89 -9.29 3.62 -4.80
CA ASN A 89 -10.51 4.07 -5.45
C ASN A 89 -11.58 2.99 -5.26
N CYS A 90 -12.28 3.07 -4.14
CA CYS A 90 -13.53 2.34 -3.93
C CYS A 90 -14.61 2.87 -4.88
#